data_AF-A0A812J311-F1
#
_entry.id   AF-A0A812J311-F1
#
_cell.length_a   1.000
_cell.length_b   1.000
_cell.length_c   1.000
_cell.angle_alpha   90.00
_cell.angle_beta   90.00
_cell.angle_gamma   90.00
#
_symmetry.space_group_name_H-M   'P 1'
#
loop_
_entity.id
_entity.type
_entity.pdbx_description
1 polymer ?
#
loop_
_entity_poly.entity_id
_entity_poly.type
_entity_poly.pdbx_seq_one_letter_code
_entity_poly.pdbx_strand_id
1 'polypeptide(L)'
;ALIARVIVSFSVSTLSRYFAVWSGWAPLCRSFSRATHPQERREALPFSLSFIVWLERRVLHPDTSCADILLIGSLLCAVWGSLRWSDLLWCPPDRIHLHSDGSVISGIAMRAKVTRSGMPWGILPSGLTGTPSGSWSLRWLAVLKQSLQRSRAAFPNRVIDFLPALLSGPSDAPVLFSPLQRDRGVTWIRSLLMEHWRESASGPPPEAFRFIGAHSAKVTLLSWARQLNFPSDLRRIQGHHRLSGADASVALYSRDDIGAMVYLQRALAFHIRSGFRPMQPLARGLAEPLPDFPVQLPAAVPLGTEPLFPAFPGLNLSLQTPAATDPVPQPASPVVSGHSPPSSGQDTSAVRHAAVRVEAHAARSLEASDPSGSGTVWVRPACGSQTRQLAPDSLCDSVPPGTTLCLRTACLIRFSTVP
;
A
#
# COMPACT_ATOMS: atom_id res chain seq x y z
N ALA A 1 20.75 45.54 33.13
CA ALA A 1 21.88 46.48 33.35
C ALA A 1 23.23 45.76 33.56
N LEU A 2 23.32 44.71 34.39
CA LEU A 2 24.57 43.97 34.63
C LEU A 2 25.08 43.21 33.37
N ILE A 3 24.17 42.66 32.56
CA ILE A 3 24.51 41.95 31.30
C ILE A 3 25.09 42.92 30.24
N ALA A 4 24.61 44.16 30.20
CA ALA A 4 25.11 45.16 29.25
C ALA A 4 26.55 45.63 29.57
N ARG A 5 26.95 45.62 30.86
CA ARG A 5 28.31 45.96 31.27
C ARG A 5 29.31 44.82 31.06
N VAL A 6 28.87 43.56 31.06
CA VAL A 6 29.74 42.41 30.79
C VAL A 6 30.09 42.29 29.30
N ILE A 7 29.21 42.75 28.40
CA ILE A 7 29.42 42.66 26.94
C ILE A 7 30.51 43.61 26.44
N VAL A 8 30.81 44.70 27.15
CA VAL A 8 31.78 45.73 26.71
C VAL A 8 33.24 45.30 26.93
N SER A 9 33.52 44.30 27.78
CA SER A 9 34.89 43.89 28.12
C SER A 9 35.39 42.65 27.39
N PHE A 10 34.59 42.05 26.50
CA PHE A 10 35.01 40.87 25.75
C PHE A 10 35.31 41.25 24.30
N SER A 11 36.52 40.88 23.83
CA SER A 11 36.82 40.98 22.40
C SER A 11 35.78 40.17 21.60
N VAL A 12 35.49 40.61 20.38
CA VAL A 12 34.60 39.91 19.44
C VAL A 12 34.97 38.42 19.31
N SER A 13 36.27 38.09 19.42
CA SER A 13 36.76 36.71 19.37
C SER A 13 36.33 35.86 20.58
N THR A 14 36.17 36.46 21.76
CA THR A 14 35.75 35.77 22.98
C THR A 14 34.24 35.53 22.99
N LEU A 15 33.46 36.52 22.54
CA LEU A 15 32.02 36.37 22.36
C LEU A 15 31.69 35.32 21.29
N SER A 16 32.47 35.26 20.20
CA SER A 16 32.34 34.24 19.15
C SER A 16 32.63 32.82 19.66
N ARG A 17 33.62 32.64 20.56
CA ARG A 17 33.88 31.35 21.20
C ARG A 17 32.75 30.92 22.14
N TYR A 18 32.18 31.84 22.92
CA TYR A 18 31.00 31.54 23.75
C TYR A 18 29.78 31.18 22.91
N PHE A 19 29.53 31.89 21.79
CA PHE A 19 28.47 31.54 20.84
C PHE A 19 28.72 30.19 20.17
N ALA A 20 29.97 29.88 19.81
CA ALA A 20 30.36 28.58 19.24
C ALA A 20 30.10 27.44 20.22
N VAL A 21 30.47 27.61 21.50
CA VAL A 21 30.16 26.65 22.58
C VAL A 21 28.64 26.49 22.69
N TRP A 22 27.86 27.57 22.81
CA TRP A 22 26.39 27.52 22.93
C TRP A 22 25.70 26.87 21.72
N SER A 23 26.21 27.12 20.51
CA SER A 23 25.72 26.48 19.28
C SER A 23 26.07 24.99 19.18
N GLY A 24 27.12 24.54 19.86
CA GLY A 24 27.49 23.13 20.01
C GLY A 24 26.59 22.36 20.99
N TRP A 25 25.98 23.05 21.96
CA TRP A 25 24.95 22.47 22.84
C TRP A 25 23.58 22.43 22.17
N ALA A 26 23.30 23.23 21.16
CA ALA A 26 21.99 23.26 20.50
C ALA A 26 21.54 21.91 19.89
N PRO A 27 22.42 21.07 19.30
CA PRO A 27 22.08 19.70 18.91
C PRO A 27 21.82 18.79 20.12
N LEU A 28 22.58 18.93 21.21
CA LEU A 28 22.44 18.14 22.43
C LEU A 28 21.13 18.49 23.16
N CYS A 29 20.88 19.77 23.38
CA CYS A 29 19.60 20.29 23.89
C CYS A 29 18.45 19.86 22.97
N ARG A 30 18.56 19.97 21.64
CA ARG A 30 17.54 19.43 20.71
C ARG A 30 17.36 17.91 20.80
N SER A 31 18.42 17.15 21.09
CA SER A 31 18.34 15.70 21.29
C SER A 31 17.61 15.38 22.59
N PHE A 32 17.88 16.12 23.67
CA PHE A 32 17.18 16.00 24.95
C PHE A 32 15.73 16.50 24.88
N SER A 33 15.46 17.62 24.20
CA SER A 33 14.10 18.14 23.98
C SER A 33 13.24 17.24 23.08
N ARG A 34 13.87 16.48 22.17
CA ARG A 34 13.18 15.42 21.39
C ARG A 34 12.90 14.17 22.23
N ALA A 35 13.58 14.00 23.37
CA ALA A 35 13.52 12.79 24.20
C ALA A 35 12.57 12.91 25.42
N THR A 36 11.96 14.06 25.71
CA THR A 36 11.31 14.30 27.01
C THR A 36 9.79 14.13 27.08
N HIS A 37 9.15 13.59 26.05
CA HIS A 37 7.79 13.06 26.20
C HIS A 37 7.73 11.65 25.64
N PRO A 38 7.84 10.59 26.49
CA PRO A 38 7.54 9.24 26.04
C PRO A 38 6.09 9.22 25.56
N GLN A 39 5.92 9.33 24.24
CA GLN A 39 4.61 9.22 23.61
C GLN A 39 4.33 7.74 23.43
N GLU A 40 3.25 7.26 24.02
CA GLU A 40 2.80 5.90 23.79
C GLU A 40 2.56 5.72 22.29
N ARG A 41 3.36 4.84 21.67
CA ARG A 41 3.22 4.55 20.25
C ARG A 41 1.98 3.69 20.06
N ARG A 42 0.90 4.30 19.58
CA ARG A 42 -0.30 3.57 19.16
C ARG A 42 0.03 2.72 17.94
N GLU A 43 0.24 1.42 18.16
CA GLU A 43 0.45 0.41 17.14
C GLU A 43 -0.90 -0.18 16.72
N ALA A 44 -1.09 -0.44 15.43
CA ALA A 44 -2.33 -1.02 14.94
C ALA A 44 -2.41 -2.49 15.34
N LEU A 45 -3.57 -2.93 15.82
CA LEU A 45 -3.81 -4.34 16.13
C LEU A 45 -3.97 -5.17 14.85
N PRO A 46 -3.57 -6.46 14.85
CA PRO A 46 -3.96 -7.36 13.77
C PRO A 46 -5.47 -7.60 13.76
N PHE A 47 -6.01 -7.98 12.62
CA PHE A 47 -7.39 -8.47 12.54
C PHE A 47 -7.53 -9.82 13.25
N SER A 48 -8.71 -10.08 13.82
CA SER A 48 -9.05 -11.39 14.39
C SER A 48 -9.29 -12.44 13.30
N LEU A 49 -9.22 -13.72 13.66
CA LEU A 49 -9.46 -14.79 12.70
C LEU A 49 -10.91 -14.76 12.21
N SER A 50 -11.88 -14.60 13.12
CA SER A 50 -13.31 -14.51 12.75
C SER A 50 -13.58 -13.43 11.73
N PHE A 51 -12.98 -12.26 11.90
CA PHE A 51 -13.18 -11.15 10.99
C PHE A 51 -12.62 -11.44 9.59
N ILE A 52 -11.42 -12.04 9.47
CA ILE A 52 -10.87 -12.42 8.16
C ILE A 52 -11.76 -13.48 7.50
N VAL A 53 -12.19 -14.50 8.24
CA VAL A 53 -13.09 -15.55 7.72
C VAL A 53 -14.43 -14.96 7.27
N TRP A 54 -14.98 -14.04 8.04
CA TRP A 54 -16.21 -13.32 7.69
C TRP A 54 -16.05 -12.51 6.41
N LEU A 55 -14.94 -11.78 6.23
CA LEU A 55 -14.67 -11.04 5.01
C LEU A 55 -14.56 -11.97 3.79
N GLU A 56 -13.85 -13.09 3.89
CA GLU A 56 -13.73 -14.05 2.79
C GLU A 56 -15.10 -14.65 2.42
N ARG A 57 -15.90 -15.02 3.43
CA ARG A 57 -17.26 -15.53 3.24
C ARG A 57 -18.19 -14.50 2.62
N ARG A 58 -18.06 -13.23 3.01
CA ARG A 58 -18.85 -12.15 2.42
C ARG A 58 -18.57 -12.02 0.94
N VAL A 59 -17.31 -12.02 0.51
CA VAL A 59 -16.99 -12.04 -0.92
C VAL A 59 -17.60 -13.25 -1.63
N LEU A 60 -17.66 -14.41 -0.98
CA LEU A 60 -18.25 -15.64 -1.51
C LEU A 60 -19.79 -15.68 -1.45
N HIS A 61 -20.44 -14.84 -0.66
CA HIS A 61 -21.90 -14.87 -0.50
C HIS A 61 -22.59 -14.47 -1.81
N PRO A 62 -23.59 -15.22 -2.31
CA PRO A 62 -24.22 -14.96 -3.61
C PRO A 62 -24.70 -13.52 -3.77
N ASP A 63 -25.37 -13.00 -2.75
CA ASP A 63 -26.00 -11.66 -2.78
C ASP A 63 -25.03 -10.49 -2.54
N THR A 64 -23.73 -10.74 -2.41
CA THR A 64 -22.78 -9.65 -2.22
C THR A 64 -22.56 -8.91 -3.54
N SER A 65 -22.77 -7.59 -3.49
CA SER A 65 -22.61 -6.69 -4.63
C SER A 65 -21.20 -6.73 -5.20
N CYS A 66 -21.06 -6.44 -6.51
CA CYS A 66 -19.73 -6.33 -7.13
C CYS A 66 -18.86 -5.25 -6.46
N ALA A 67 -19.47 -4.17 -5.99
CA ALA A 67 -18.77 -3.09 -5.28
C ALA A 67 -18.14 -3.58 -3.97
N ASP A 68 -18.90 -4.33 -3.16
CA ASP A 68 -18.39 -4.91 -1.92
C ASP A 68 -17.34 -5.97 -2.18
N ILE A 69 -17.55 -6.83 -3.19
CA ILE A 69 -16.55 -7.83 -3.62
C ILE A 69 -15.21 -7.13 -3.91
N LEU A 70 -15.22 -6.04 -4.70
CA LEU A 70 -14.00 -5.30 -5.05
C LEU A 70 -13.29 -4.73 -3.83
N LEU A 71 -14.03 -4.05 -2.96
CA LEU A 71 -13.47 -3.35 -1.80
C LEU A 71 -12.95 -4.36 -0.78
N ILE A 72 -13.76 -5.34 -0.40
CA ILE A 72 -13.40 -6.38 0.58
C ILE A 72 -12.26 -7.24 0.04
N GLY A 73 -12.32 -7.67 -1.22
CA GLY A 73 -11.25 -8.44 -1.83
C GLY A 73 -9.93 -7.68 -1.92
N SER A 74 -9.97 -6.35 -2.12
CA SER A 74 -8.76 -5.51 -2.06
C SER A 74 -8.16 -5.43 -0.65
N LEU A 75 -9.02 -5.35 0.38
CA LEU A 75 -8.58 -5.42 1.78
C LEU A 75 -7.96 -6.79 2.09
N LEU A 76 -8.58 -7.88 1.64
CA LEU A 76 -8.06 -9.23 1.78
C LEU A 76 -6.71 -9.40 1.05
N CYS A 77 -6.52 -8.80 -0.12
CA CYS A 77 -5.22 -8.75 -0.78
C CYS A 77 -4.16 -8.04 0.08
N ALA A 78 -4.53 -6.95 0.76
CA ALA A 78 -3.60 -6.28 1.67
C ALA A 78 -3.25 -7.16 2.89
N VAL A 79 -4.20 -7.94 3.40
CA VAL A 79 -3.98 -8.88 4.51
C VAL A 79 -3.04 -10.00 4.07
N TRP A 80 -3.44 -10.74 3.03
CA TRP A 80 -2.70 -11.90 2.53
C TRP A 80 -1.32 -11.53 1.98
N GLY A 81 -1.20 -10.39 1.30
CA GLY A 81 0.09 -9.89 0.82
C GLY A 81 0.89 -9.13 1.88
N SER A 82 0.34 -8.94 3.10
CA SER A 82 0.90 -8.10 4.18
C SER A 82 1.37 -6.71 3.71
N LEU A 83 0.55 -6.13 2.84
CA LEU A 83 0.80 -4.83 2.20
C LEU A 83 0.40 -3.68 3.12
N ARG A 84 1.14 -2.58 3.05
CA ARG A 84 0.61 -1.32 3.60
C ARG A 84 -0.49 -0.83 2.67
N TRP A 85 -1.48 -0.13 3.22
CA TRP A 85 -2.49 0.57 2.41
C TRP A 85 -1.86 1.46 1.33
N SER A 86 -0.79 2.17 1.69
CA SER A 86 -0.03 2.98 0.74
C SER A 86 0.60 2.16 -0.37
N ASP A 87 1.06 0.94 -0.09
CA ASP A 87 1.68 0.09 -1.11
C ASP A 87 0.61 -0.40 -2.11
N LEU A 88 -0.59 -0.75 -1.60
CA LEU A 88 -1.72 -1.15 -2.42
C LEU A 88 -2.20 -0.01 -3.34
N LEU A 89 -2.20 1.25 -2.86
CA LEU A 89 -2.60 2.44 -3.63
C LEU A 89 -1.75 2.69 -4.89
N TRP A 90 -0.63 2.00 -5.04
CA TRP A 90 0.23 2.02 -6.23
C TRP A 90 0.27 0.66 -6.93
N CYS A 91 -0.77 -0.15 -6.77
CA CYS A 91 -0.90 -1.46 -7.40
C CYS A 91 -1.82 -1.36 -8.62
N PRO A 92 -1.28 -1.46 -9.85
CA PRO A 92 -2.10 -1.46 -11.06
C PRO A 92 -2.89 -2.77 -11.17
N PRO A 93 -4.23 -2.74 -11.31
CA PRO A 93 -5.04 -3.93 -11.53
C PRO A 93 -4.56 -4.82 -12.69
N ASP A 94 -4.04 -4.20 -13.75
CA ASP A 94 -3.51 -4.91 -14.93
C ASP A 94 -2.30 -5.79 -14.68
N ARG A 95 -1.59 -5.52 -13.59
CA ARG A 95 -0.41 -6.28 -13.20
C ARG A 95 -0.72 -7.33 -12.15
N ILE A 96 -1.99 -7.65 -11.94
CA ILE A 96 -2.45 -8.70 -11.03
C ILE A 96 -2.80 -9.93 -11.86
N HIS A 97 -2.08 -11.02 -11.62
CA HIS A 97 -2.15 -12.24 -12.41
C HIS A 97 -2.39 -13.46 -11.53
N LEU A 98 -3.28 -14.33 -11.98
CA LEU A 98 -3.39 -15.71 -11.50
C LEU A 98 -2.36 -16.53 -12.27
N HIS A 99 -1.52 -17.29 -11.56
CA HIS A 99 -0.54 -18.18 -12.16
C HIS A 99 -1.24 -19.39 -12.81
N SER A 100 -0.59 -20.03 -13.78
CA SER A 100 -1.19 -21.09 -14.61
C SER A 100 -1.64 -22.32 -13.81
N ASP A 101 -0.99 -22.58 -12.68
CA ASP A 101 -1.35 -23.67 -11.75
C ASP A 101 -2.49 -23.28 -10.79
N GLY A 102 -3.00 -22.04 -10.86
CA GLY A 102 -4.03 -21.52 -9.97
C GLY A 102 -3.58 -21.37 -8.51
N SER A 103 -2.30 -21.59 -8.20
CA SER A 103 -1.81 -21.75 -6.82
C SER A 103 -1.37 -20.43 -6.19
N VAL A 104 -1.21 -19.38 -7.01
CA VAL A 104 -0.76 -18.04 -6.61
C VAL A 104 -1.50 -16.97 -7.42
N ILE A 105 -1.91 -15.90 -6.73
CA ILE A 105 -2.18 -14.61 -7.36
C ILE A 105 -1.03 -13.67 -6.99
N SER A 106 -0.43 -13.03 -7.98
CA SER A 106 0.67 -12.09 -7.76
C SER A 106 0.37 -10.73 -8.34
N GLY A 107 0.98 -9.70 -7.77
CA GLY A 107 1.00 -8.37 -8.36
C GLY A 107 2.25 -7.59 -7.98
N ILE A 108 2.26 -6.30 -8.34
CA ILE A 108 3.37 -5.40 -8.05
C ILE A 108 2.87 -4.06 -7.54
N ALA A 109 3.38 -3.64 -6.39
CA ALA A 109 3.23 -2.27 -5.90
C ALA A 109 4.30 -1.40 -6.56
N MET A 110 3.92 -0.54 -7.50
CA MET A 110 4.85 0.28 -8.28
C MET A 110 5.61 1.30 -7.44
N ARG A 111 5.08 1.61 -6.25
CA ARG A 111 5.78 2.41 -5.23
C ARG A 111 5.55 1.80 -3.88
N ALA A 112 6.65 1.50 -3.19
CA ALA A 112 6.62 1.06 -1.81
C ALA A 112 7.53 1.95 -0.97
N LYS A 113 7.21 2.11 0.32
CA LYS A 113 8.11 2.83 1.25
C LYS A 113 9.53 2.26 1.24
N VAL A 114 9.65 0.97 0.94
CA VAL A 114 10.88 0.20 1.05
C VAL A 114 11.68 0.12 -0.25
N THR A 115 11.16 0.47 -1.42
CA THR A 115 11.93 0.33 -2.67
C THR A 115 11.62 1.45 -3.67
N ARG A 116 12.62 1.82 -4.47
CA ARG A 116 12.43 2.70 -5.64
C ARG A 116 12.04 1.91 -6.90
N SER A 117 12.39 0.64 -6.96
CA SER A 117 11.84 -0.37 -7.87
C SER A 117 10.49 -0.87 -7.36
N GLY A 118 9.61 -1.33 -8.26
CA GLY A 118 8.34 -1.92 -7.84
C GLY A 118 8.56 -3.11 -6.90
N MET A 119 7.64 -3.30 -5.96
CA MET A 119 7.68 -4.34 -4.93
C MET A 119 6.66 -5.44 -5.28
N PRO A 120 7.11 -6.61 -5.75
CA PRO A 120 6.22 -7.72 -6.03
C PRO A 120 5.57 -8.24 -4.74
N TRP A 121 4.41 -8.86 -4.89
CA TRP A 121 3.69 -9.51 -3.80
C TRP A 121 2.91 -10.70 -4.33
N GLY A 122 2.73 -11.72 -3.48
CA GLY A 122 1.95 -12.91 -3.79
C GLY A 122 0.94 -13.21 -2.69
N ILE A 123 -0.22 -13.72 -3.08
CA ILE A 123 -1.25 -14.21 -2.17
C ILE A 123 -1.64 -15.65 -2.51
N LEU A 124 -1.95 -16.42 -1.47
CA LEU A 124 -2.56 -17.74 -1.56
C LEU A 124 -4.04 -17.60 -1.99
N PRO A 125 -4.43 -18.07 -3.20
CA PRO A 125 -5.77 -17.83 -3.72
C PRO A 125 -6.87 -18.50 -2.89
N SER A 126 -6.58 -19.66 -2.28
CA SER A 126 -7.56 -20.36 -1.44
C SER A 126 -7.95 -19.57 -0.20
N GLY A 127 -7.09 -18.69 0.30
CA GLY A 127 -7.26 -18.07 1.60
C GLY A 127 -7.52 -19.11 2.72
N LEU A 128 -8.37 -18.76 3.69
CA LEU A 128 -8.81 -19.66 4.76
C LEU A 128 -10.04 -20.49 4.38
N THR A 129 -10.92 -19.95 3.55
CA THR A 129 -12.25 -20.49 3.26
C THR A 129 -12.41 -21.14 1.88
N GLY A 130 -11.41 -21.01 1.01
CA GLY A 130 -11.45 -21.55 -0.34
C GLY A 130 -11.49 -23.08 -0.37
N THR A 131 -12.26 -23.58 -1.33
CA THR A 131 -12.52 -25.00 -1.61
C THR A 131 -12.31 -25.26 -3.11
N PRO A 132 -12.24 -26.51 -3.60
CA PRO A 132 -12.19 -26.79 -5.04
C PRO A 132 -13.30 -26.11 -5.85
N SER A 133 -14.47 -25.87 -5.24
CA SER A 133 -15.60 -25.21 -5.87
C SER A 133 -15.43 -23.69 -6.04
N GLY A 134 -14.46 -23.08 -5.35
CA GLY A 134 -14.19 -21.65 -5.47
C GLY A 134 -13.49 -21.04 -4.27
N SER A 135 -12.96 -19.84 -4.47
CA SER A 135 -12.34 -19.01 -3.44
C SER A 135 -12.70 -17.54 -3.60
N TRP A 136 -12.61 -16.79 -2.50
CA TRP A 136 -12.91 -15.35 -2.49
C TRP A 136 -12.04 -14.59 -3.49
N SER A 137 -10.78 -15.00 -3.65
CA SER A 137 -9.80 -14.27 -4.47
C SER A 137 -10.08 -14.42 -5.96
N LEU A 138 -10.59 -15.58 -6.39
CA LEU A 138 -10.97 -15.83 -7.78
C LEU A 138 -12.24 -15.05 -8.15
N ARG A 139 -13.25 -15.04 -7.26
CA ARG A 139 -14.44 -14.20 -7.44
C ARG A 139 -14.08 -12.72 -7.48
N TRP A 140 -13.22 -12.26 -6.57
CA TRP A 140 -12.70 -10.90 -6.58
C TRP A 140 -11.96 -10.56 -7.87
N LEU A 141 -11.04 -11.43 -8.33
CA LEU A 141 -10.26 -11.20 -9.55
C LEU A 141 -11.16 -11.12 -10.79
N ALA A 142 -12.21 -11.92 -10.86
CA ALA A 142 -13.20 -11.87 -11.93
C ALA A 142 -13.92 -10.51 -11.96
N VAL A 143 -14.43 -10.05 -10.81
CA VAL A 143 -15.10 -8.75 -10.70
C VAL A 143 -14.11 -7.60 -10.99
N LEU A 144 -12.87 -7.69 -10.51
CA LEU A 144 -11.82 -6.71 -10.78
C LEU A 144 -11.57 -6.53 -12.27
N LYS A 145 -11.45 -7.62 -13.02
CA LYS A 145 -11.23 -7.58 -14.48
C LYS A 145 -12.40 -6.92 -15.20
N GLN A 146 -13.63 -7.29 -14.85
CA GLN A 146 -14.83 -6.68 -15.43
C GLN A 146 -14.89 -5.18 -15.13
N SER A 147 -14.68 -4.79 -13.87
CA SER A 147 -14.68 -3.38 -13.48
C SER A 147 -13.54 -2.58 -14.11
N LEU A 148 -12.36 -3.17 -14.29
CA LEU A 148 -11.26 -2.53 -15.00
C LEU A 148 -11.59 -2.29 -16.48
N GLN A 149 -12.24 -3.26 -17.15
CA GLN A 149 -12.71 -3.09 -18.52
C GLN A 149 -13.73 -1.95 -18.61
N ARG A 150 -14.72 -1.90 -17.71
CA ARG A 150 -15.69 -0.79 -17.64
C ARG A 150 -15.01 0.55 -17.36
N SER A 151 -14.04 0.61 -16.45
CA SER A 151 -13.25 1.81 -16.18
C SER A 151 -12.51 2.33 -17.39
N ARG A 152 -11.93 1.44 -18.20
CA ARG A 152 -11.25 1.84 -19.44
C ARG A 152 -12.21 2.38 -20.47
N ALA A 153 -13.39 1.77 -20.60
CA ALA A 153 -14.43 2.26 -21.49
C ALA A 153 -14.96 3.64 -21.04
N ALA A 154 -15.19 3.83 -19.73
CA ALA A 154 -15.65 5.09 -19.16
C ALA A 154 -14.57 6.19 -19.18
N PHE A 155 -13.30 5.82 -19.04
CA PHE A 155 -12.17 6.75 -18.92
C PHE A 155 -10.98 6.34 -19.83
N PRO A 156 -11.12 6.40 -21.17
CA PRO A 156 -10.13 5.86 -22.11
C PRO A 156 -8.75 6.50 -22.01
N ASN A 157 -8.67 7.74 -21.51
CA ASN A 157 -7.43 8.51 -21.38
C ASN A 157 -6.81 8.42 -19.96
N ARG A 158 -7.36 7.61 -19.05
CA ARG A 158 -6.86 7.45 -17.68
C ARG A 158 -6.13 6.13 -17.49
N VAL A 159 -4.98 6.19 -16.84
CA VAL A 159 -4.30 4.99 -16.37
C VAL A 159 -4.85 4.62 -15.00
N ILE A 160 -5.47 3.45 -14.91
CA ILE A 160 -5.95 2.88 -13.65
C ILE A 160 -4.79 2.09 -13.01
N ASP A 161 -4.04 2.73 -12.13
CA ASP A 161 -2.81 2.22 -11.51
C ASP A 161 -2.86 2.10 -9.98
N PHE A 162 -4.06 1.94 -9.42
CA PHE A 162 -4.33 2.00 -7.99
C PHE A 162 -5.37 0.95 -7.56
N LEU A 163 -5.21 0.45 -6.33
CA LEU A 163 -6.22 -0.25 -5.54
C LEU A 163 -6.03 0.06 -4.05
N PRO A 164 -7.02 -0.05 -3.15
CA PRO A 164 -8.43 -0.11 -3.47
C PRO A 164 -8.89 1.20 -4.13
N ALA A 165 -10.03 1.14 -4.81
CA ALA A 165 -10.63 2.26 -5.51
C ALA A 165 -11.88 2.76 -4.77
N LEU A 166 -12.08 4.08 -4.74
CA LEU A 166 -13.42 4.64 -4.67
C LEU A 166 -14.16 4.24 -5.95
N LEU A 167 -15.38 3.77 -5.78
CA LEU A 167 -16.19 3.22 -6.86
C LEU A 167 -17.25 4.23 -7.30
N SER A 168 -17.62 4.19 -8.57
CA SER A 168 -18.74 4.92 -9.16
C SER A 168 -19.62 3.96 -9.97
N GLY A 169 -20.82 4.40 -10.34
CA GLY A 169 -21.83 3.59 -11.02
C GLY A 169 -22.61 2.67 -10.08
N PRO A 170 -23.45 1.78 -10.64
CA PRO A 170 -24.26 0.83 -9.86
C PRO A 170 -23.40 -0.18 -9.08
N SER A 171 -23.88 -0.62 -7.92
CA SER A 171 -23.16 -1.57 -7.06
C SER A 171 -22.84 -2.90 -7.74
N ASP A 172 -23.62 -3.33 -8.72
CA ASP A 172 -23.39 -4.58 -9.47
C ASP A 172 -22.53 -4.41 -10.72
N ALA A 173 -22.31 -3.16 -11.15
CA ALA A 173 -21.45 -2.84 -12.30
C ALA A 173 -20.49 -1.69 -11.98
N PRO A 174 -19.71 -1.77 -10.89
CA PRO A 174 -18.92 -0.64 -10.41
C PRO A 174 -17.76 -0.35 -11.36
N VAL A 175 -17.41 0.93 -11.39
CA VAL A 175 -16.28 1.49 -12.12
C VAL A 175 -15.25 2.01 -11.10
N LEU A 176 -13.98 1.64 -11.29
CA LEU A 176 -12.84 2.18 -10.52
C LEU A 176 -12.66 3.65 -10.88
N PHE A 177 -13.01 4.56 -9.96
CA PHE A 177 -13.07 6.00 -10.23
C PHE A 177 -11.80 6.72 -9.79
N SER A 178 -11.42 6.57 -8.52
CA SER A 178 -10.24 7.19 -7.93
C SER A 178 -9.69 6.34 -6.79
N PRO A 179 -8.47 6.59 -6.27
CA PRO A 179 -7.90 5.75 -5.22
C PRO A 179 -8.62 5.98 -3.88
N LEU A 180 -8.91 4.91 -3.15
CA LEU A 180 -9.57 5.01 -1.85
C LEU A 180 -8.57 5.48 -0.78
N GLN A 181 -8.71 6.73 -0.37
CA GLN A 181 -7.83 7.35 0.61
C GLN A 181 -7.78 6.58 1.94
N ARG A 182 -6.63 6.68 2.61
CA ARG A 182 -6.37 5.92 3.84
C ARG A 182 -7.38 6.24 4.95
N ASP A 183 -7.71 7.50 5.15
CA ASP A 183 -8.67 7.97 6.15
C ASP A 183 -10.06 7.36 5.92
N ARG A 184 -10.56 7.45 4.68
CA ARG A 184 -11.81 6.83 4.24
C ARG A 184 -11.77 5.30 4.38
N GLY A 185 -10.64 4.70 3.99
CA GLY A 185 -10.39 3.27 4.15
C GLY A 185 -10.42 2.82 5.61
N VAL A 186 -9.85 3.59 6.55
CA VAL A 186 -9.92 3.28 7.99
C VAL A 186 -11.35 3.34 8.51
N THR A 187 -12.10 4.38 8.15
CA THR A 187 -13.51 4.52 8.55
C THR A 187 -14.33 3.34 8.04
N TRP A 188 -14.13 2.96 6.78
CA TRP A 188 -14.79 1.81 6.16
C TRP A 188 -14.39 0.46 6.77
N ILE A 189 -13.10 0.23 7.05
CA ILE A 189 -12.66 -0.99 7.77
C ILE A 189 -13.35 -1.09 9.13
N ARG A 190 -13.48 0.03 9.84
CA ARG A 190 -14.16 0.06 11.14
C ARG A 190 -15.67 -0.17 11.00
N SER A 191 -16.33 0.29 9.94
CA SER A 191 -17.75 -0.03 9.72
C SER A 191 -17.96 -1.52 9.47
N LEU A 192 -17.06 -2.17 8.71
CA LEU A 192 -17.08 -3.62 8.51
C LEU A 192 -16.91 -4.39 9.83
N LEU A 193 -16.00 -3.94 10.70
CA LEU A 193 -15.83 -4.54 12.03
C LEU A 193 -17.09 -4.43 12.88
N MET A 194 -17.75 -3.27 12.85
CA MET A 194 -19.00 -3.05 13.59
C MET A 194 -20.12 -3.95 13.05
N GLU A 195 -20.17 -4.18 11.75
CA GLU A 195 -21.14 -5.09 11.14
C GLU A 195 -20.90 -6.55 11.55
N HIS A 196 -19.67 -7.04 11.40
CA HIS A 196 -19.27 -8.35 11.88
C HIS A 196 -19.58 -8.56 13.38
N TRP A 197 -19.36 -7.53 14.21
CA TRP A 197 -19.69 -7.56 15.62
C TRP A 197 -21.20 -7.70 15.86
N ARG A 198 -22.03 -6.88 15.19
CA ARG A 198 -23.50 -6.93 15.34
C ARG A 198 -24.09 -8.28 14.92
N GLU A 199 -23.50 -8.94 13.93
CA GLU A 199 -23.91 -10.27 13.51
C GLU A 199 -23.53 -11.37 14.52
N SER A 200 -22.49 -11.13 15.32
CA SER A 200 -21.89 -12.17 16.17
C SER A 200 -22.19 -11.99 17.66
N ALA A 201 -22.55 -10.79 18.11
CA ALA A 201 -22.75 -10.46 19.51
C ALA A 201 -23.81 -9.36 19.72
N SER A 202 -24.48 -9.39 20.88
CA SER A 202 -25.55 -8.44 21.24
C SER A 202 -25.07 -7.25 22.09
N GLY A 203 -23.81 -7.25 22.55
CA GLY A 203 -23.24 -6.21 23.42
C GLY A 203 -22.59 -5.04 22.66
N PRO A 204 -22.13 -3.98 23.37
CA PRO A 204 -21.39 -2.89 22.75
C PRO A 204 -20.07 -3.41 22.13
N PRO A 205 -19.61 -2.79 21.03
CA PRO A 205 -18.35 -3.17 20.40
C PRO A 205 -17.16 -2.86 21.33
N PRO A 206 -16.09 -3.68 21.30
CA PRO A 206 -14.93 -3.46 22.16
C PRO A 206 -14.24 -2.12 21.90
N GLU A 207 -13.79 -1.44 22.97
CA GLU A 207 -13.01 -0.20 22.87
C GLU A 207 -11.81 -0.33 21.94
N ALA A 208 -11.20 -1.52 21.90
CA ALA A 208 -9.99 -1.80 21.14
C ALA A 208 -10.18 -1.79 19.62
N PHE A 209 -11.41 -1.76 19.11
CA PHE A 209 -11.68 -1.54 17.67
C PHE A 209 -11.10 -0.21 17.16
N ARG A 210 -10.89 0.79 18.04
CA ARG A 210 -10.21 2.04 17.67
C ARG A 210 -8.75 1.85 17.25
N PHE A 211 -8.10 0.76 17.68
CA PHE A 211 -6.72 0.45 17.29
C PHE A 211 -6.64 -0.35 16.00
N ILE A 212 -7.78 -0.73 15.42
CA ILE A 212 -7.83 -1.29 14.08
C ILE A 212 -7.84 -0.16 13.05
N GLY A 213 -7.03 -0.33 12.00
CA GLY A 213 -6.98 0.58 10.87
C GLY A 213 -6.20 0.00 9.70
N ALA A 214 -5.79 0.85 8.78
CA ALA A 214 -5.21 0.40 7.51
C ALA A 214 -3.88 -0.37 7.64
N HIS A 215 -3.18 -0.22 8.78
CA HIS A 215 -1.96 -0.99 9.06
C HIS A 215 -2.24 -2.38 9.65
N SER A 216 -3.45 -2.61 10.17
CA SER A 216 -3.90 -3.92 10.67
C SER A 216 -3.75 -5.00 9.61
N ALA A 217 -4.05 -4.68 8.34
CA ALA A 217 -3.85 -5.59 7.21
C ALA A 217 -2.42 -6.13 7.15
N LYS A 218 -1.42 -5.25 7.19
CA LYS A 218 0.00 -5.63 7.15
C LYS A 218 0.41 -6.53 8.31
N VAL A 219 -0.04 -6.22 9.53
CA VAL A 219 0.47 -6.90 10.74
C VAL A 219 -0.25 -8.20 11.05
N THR A 220 -1.38 -8.49 10.40
CA THR A 220 -2.23 -9.66 10.69
C THR A 220 -1.47 -10.98 10.51
N LEU A 221 -1.05 -11.31 9.28
CA LEU A 221 -0.33 -12.56 9.05
C LEU A 221 1.04 -12.60 9.74
N LEU A 222 1.72 -11.46 9.86
CA LEU A 222 3.02 -11.37 10.54
C LEU A 222 2.92 -11.71 12.03
N SER A 223 1.83 -11.26 12.68
CA SER A 223 1.51 -11.56 14.06
C SER A 223 1.20 -13.04 14.25
N TRP A 224 0.31 -13.58 13.42
CA TRP A 224 -0.07 -14.99 13.46
C TRP A 224 1.14 -15.90 13.22
N ALA A 225 1.97 -15.56 12.24
CA ALA A 225 3.18 -16.31 11.95
C ALA A 225 4.20 -16.25 13.11
N ARG A 226 4.26 -15.14 13.86
CA ARG A 226 5.12 -15.04 15.05
C ARG A 226 4.68 -16.00 16.15
N GLN A 227 3.38 -16.19 16.35
CA GLN A 227 2.81 -17.08 17.38
C GLN A 227 3.10 -18.56 17.09
N LEU A 228 3.12 -18.93 15.81
CA LEU A 228 3.56 -20.25 15.34
C LEU A 228 5.09 -20.41 15.28
N ASN A 229 5.85 -19.42 15.77
CA ASN A 229 7.32 -19.42 15.75
C ASN A 229 7.94 -19.59 14.35
N PHE A 230 7.29 -19.10 13.28
CA PHE A 230 7.92 -19.10 11.96
C PHE A 230 9.23 -18.30 11.97
N PRO A 231 10.26 -18.77 11.23
CA PRO A 231 11.55 -18.10 11.09
C PRO A 231 11.43 -16.61 10.81
N SER A 232 12.33 -15.81 11.41
CA SER A 232 12.32 -14.35 11.23
C SER A 232 12.45 -13.96 9.76
N ASP A 233 13.21 -14.70 8.95
CA ASP A 233 13.41 -14.43 7.53
C ASP A 233 12.14 -14.60 6.70
N LEU A 234 11.37 -15.68 6.90
CA LEU A 234 10.08 -15.84 6.22
C LEU A 234 9.11 -14.70 6.57
N ARG A 235 9.09 -14.28 7.84
CA ARG A 235 8.29 -13.12 8.29
C ARG A 235 8.82 -11.80 7.72
N ARG A 236 10.14 -11.67 7.54
CA ARG A 236 10.81 -10.50 6.94
C ARG A 236 10.43 -10.36 5.46
N ILE A 237 10.44 -11.47 4.72
CA ILE A 237 10.05 -11.57 3.31
C ILE A 237 8.55 -11.27 3.15
N GLN A 238 7.67 -11.95 3.90
CA GLN A 238 6.23 -11.64 3.93
C GLN A 238 5.97 -10.17 4.28
N GLY A 239 6.76 -9.60 5.19
CA GLY A 239 6.65 -8.21 5.62
C GLY A 239 7.27 -7.19 4.67
N HIS A 240 7.83 -7.60 3.53
CA HIS A 240 8.50 -6.72 2.57
C HIS A 240 9.60 -5.86 3.21
N HIS A 241 10.34 -6.42 4.16
CA HIS A 241 11.42 -5.71 4.81
C HIS A 241 12.70 -5.84 3.98
N ARG A 242 13.47 -4.75 3.88
CA ARG A 242 14.71 -4.72 3.11
C ARG A 242 15.67 -5.79 3.62
N LEU A 243 16.20 -6.56 2.69
CA LEU A 243 17.38 -7.37 2.90
C LEU A 243 18.61 -6.47 2.87
N SER A 244 19.66 -6.84 3.60
CA SER A 244 20.90 -6.06 3.72
C SER A 244 22.11 -6.96 3.51
N GLY A 245 23.17 -6.42 2.90
CA GLY A 245 24.43 -7.15 2.71
C GLY A 245 24.28 -8.36 1.78
N ALA A 246 24.85 -9.50 2.18
CA ALA A 246 24.83 -10.74 1.41
C ALA A 246 23.40 -11.22 1.07
N ASP A 247 22.45 -11.08 2.00
CA ASP A 247 21.05 -11.47 1.80
C ASP A 247 20.40 -10.76 0.61
N ALA A 248 20.73 -9.48 0.40
CA ALA A 248 20.20 -8.71 -0.72
C ALA A 248 20.71 -9.22 -2.07
N SER A 249 21.96 -9.70 -2.09
CA SER A 249 22.55 -10.30 -3.30
C SER A 249 21.94 -11.67 -3.57
N VAL A 250 21.83 -12.52 -2.55
CA VAL A 250 21.22 -13.86 -2.68
C VAL A 250 19.78 -13.75 -3.20
N ALA A 251 18.98 -12.85 -2.66
CA ALA A 251 17.61 -12.64 -3.15
C ALA A 251 17.55 -12.06 -4.57
N LEU A 252 18.45 -11.14 -4.93
CA LEU A 252 18.52 -10.62 -6.31
C LEU A 252 18.79 -11.74 -7.32
N TYR A 253 19.63 -12.71 -6.94
CA TYR A 253 20.00 -13.84 -7.79
C TYR A 253 19.05 -15.04 -7.67
N SER A 254 18.25 -15.16 -6.60
CA SER A 254 17.25 -16.23 -6.51
C SER A 254 16.11 -16.04 -7.52
N ARG A 255 15.85 -14.79 -7.95
CA ARG A 255 14.79 -14.42 -8.91
C ARG A 255 13.37 -14.88 -8.50
N ASP A 256 13.23 -15.33 -7.26
CA ASP A 256 11.96 -15.70 -6.65
C ASP A 256 11.62 -14.69 -5.55
N ASP A 257 10.77 -13.74 -5.91
CA ASP A 257 10.36 -12.67 -5.02
C ASP A 257 9.14 -13.02 -4.15
N ILE A 258 8.40 -14.08 -4.48
CA ILE A 258 7.07 -14.35 -3.87
C ILE A 258 6.89 -15.76 -3.32
N GLY A 259 7.71 -16.74 -3.69
CA GLY A 259 7.55 -18.15 -3.30
C GLY A 259 7.57 -18.33 -1.78
N ALA A 260 8.53 -17.72 -1.09
CA ALA A 260 8.61 -17.75 0.37
C ALA A 260 7.40 -17.10 1.08
N MET A 261 6.78 -16.09 0.46
CA MET A 261 5.56 -15.45 0.98
C MET A 261 4.39 -16.44 0.91
N VAL A 262 4.18 -17.04 -0.27
CA VAL A 262 3.09 -18.00 -0.49
C VAL A 262 3.27 -19.24 0.38
N TYR A 263 4.51 -19.73 0.54
CA TYR A 263 4.81 -20.83 1.44
C TYR A 263 4.38 -20.53 2.89
N LEU A 264 4.75 -19.37 3.42
CA LEU A 264 4.34 -18.96 4.78
C LEU A 264 2.81 -18.90 4.89
N GLN A 265 2.14 -18.35 3.87
CA GLN A 265 0.68 -18.24 3.84
C GLN A 265 0.00 -19.62 3.83
N ARG A 266 0.51 -20.57 3.04
CA ARG A 266 0.03 -21.97 3.01
C ARG A 266 0.20 -22.66 4.35
N ALA A 267 1.39 -22.58 4.93
CA ALA A 267 1.69 -23.19 6.22
C ALA A 267 0.79 -22.61 7.33
N LEU A 268 0.59 -21.30 7.32
CA LEU A 268 -0.31 -20.63 8.25
C LEU A 268 -1.78 -21.05 8.05
N ALA A 269 -2.26 -21.12 6.81
CA ALA A 269 -3.62 -21.59 6.51
C ALA A 269 -3.81 -23.04 6.95
N PHE A 270 -2.82 -23.91 6.72
CA PHE A 270 -2.81 -25.29 7.18
C PHE A 270 -2.96 -25.40 8.70
N HIS A 271 -2.14 -24.67 9.48
CA HIS A 271 -2.23 -24.69 10.94
C HIS A 271 -3.59 -24.21 11.43
N ILE A 272 -4.12 -23.12 10.86
CA ILE A 272 -5.43 -22.56 11.26
C ILE A 272 -6.56 -23.55 10.97
N ARG A 273 -6.56 -24.16 9.77
CA ARG A 273 -7.52 -25.21 9.40
C ARG A 273 -7.38 -26.48 10.26
N SER A 274 -6.17 -26.74 10.78
CA SER A 274 -5.88 -27.84 11.70
C SER A 274 -6.21 -27.53 13.17
N GLY A 275 -6.80 -26.36 13.47
CA GLY A 275 -7.27 -26.01 14.81
C GLY A 275 -6.48 -24.92 15.52
N PHE A 276 -5.36 -24.44 14.97
CA PHE A 276 -4.69 -23.26 15.53
C PHE A 276 -5.63 -22.05 15.49
N ARG A 277 -5.66 -21.28 16.58
CA ARG A 277 -6.44 -20.05 16.70
C ARG A 277 -5.49 -18.92 17.08
N PRO A 278 -5.20 -17.99 16.15
CA PRO A 278 -4.34 -16.86 16.46
C PRO A 278 -4.95 -16.00 17.56
N MET A 279 -4.18 -15.74 18.60
CA MET A 279 -4.57 -14.82 19.66
C MET A 279 -4.28 -13.38 19.24
N GLN A 280 -4.97 -12.43 19.85
CA GLN A 280 -4.50 -11.05 19.74
C GLN A 280 -3.19 -10.89 20.52
N PRO A 281 -2.14 -10.29 19.94
CA PRO A 281 -0.95 -9.92 20.69
C PRO A 281 -1.30 -9.01 21.86
N LEU A 282 -0.58 -9.18 22.97
CA LEU A 282 -0.56 -8.22 24.08
C LEU A 282 0.02 -6.90 23.56
N ALA A 283 -0.83 -6.07 22.97
CA ALA A 283 -0.44 -4.75 22.50
C ALA A 283 -0.15 -3.86 23.71
N ARG A 284 0.78 -2.92 23.54
CA ARG A 284 1.12 -1.96 24.60
C ARG A 284 -0.15 -1.22 25.01
N GLY A 285 -0.51 -1.31 26.29
CA GLY A 285 -1.63 -0.57 26.89
C GLY A 285 -3.00 -1.27 26.83
N LEU A 286 -3.13 -2.47 26.27
CA LEU A 286 -4.38 -3.26 26.37
C LEU A 286 -4.30 -4.25 27.52
N ALA A 287 -5.33 -4.21 28.38
CA ALA A 287 -5.45 -5.14 29.51
C ALA A 287 -5.93 -6.54 29.07
N GLU A 288 -6.80 -6.61 28.05
CA GLU A 288 -7.39 -7.87 27.58
C GLU A 288 -7.30 -8.03 26.04
N PRO A 289 -7.10 -9.26 25.52
CA PRO A 289 -7.23 -9.57 24.10
C PRO A 289 -8.64 -9.23 23.58
N LEU A 290 -8.79 -8.80 22.31
CA LEU A 290 -10.13 -8.70 21.74
C LEU A 290 -10.77 -10.09 21.72
N PRO A 291 -12.07 -10.19 22.04
CA PRO A 291 -12.83 -11.40 21.80
C PRO A 291 -12.76 -11.79 20.32
N ASP A 292 -12.58 -13.08 20.06
CA ASP A 292 -12.65 -13.68 18.73
C ASP A 292 -13.80 -14.69 18.71
N PHE A 293 -14.51 -14.78 17.59
CA PHE A 293 -15.67 -15.66 17.49
C PHE A 293 -15.29 -17.03 16.93
N PRO A 294 -15.99 -18.11 17.33
CA PRO A 294 -15.80 -19.42 16.74
C PRO A 294 -16.02 -19.40 15.22
N VAL A 295 -15.09 -20.01 14.48
CA VAL A 295 -15.19 -20.18 13.03
C VAL A 295 -15.17 -21.64 12.63
N GLN A 296 -15.97 -21.97 11.62
CA GLN A 296 -15.94 -23.25 10.93
C GLN A 296 -15.12 -23.11 9.64
N LEU A 297 -14.11 -23.94 9.46
CA LEU A 297 -13.23 -23.89 8.30
C LEU A 297 -13.28 -25.22 7.55
N PRO A 298 -13.02 -25.22 6.22
CA PRO A 298 -12.77 -26.44 5.49
C PRO A 298 -11.62 -27.23 6.13
N ALA A 299 -11.64 -28.55 5.93
CA ALA A 299 -10.57 -29.42 6.39
C ALA A 299 -9.20 -28.96 5.87
N ALA A 300 -8.16 -29.16 6.69
CA ALA A 300 -6.80 -28.89 6.27
C ALA A 300 -6.42 -29.80 5.10
N VAL A 301 -5.89 -29.19 4.06
CA VAL A 301 -5.30 -29.92 2.94
C VAL A 301 -3.80 -30.05 3.23
N PRO A 302 -3.20 -31.25 3.12
CA PRO A 302 -1.76 -31.41 3.34
C PRO A 302 -0.93 -30.43 2.51
N LEU A 303 0.19 -29.96 3.07
CA LEU A 303 1.12 -29.10 2.37
C LEU A 303 1.62 -29.80 1.09
N GLY A 304 1.41 -29.15 -0.05
CA GLY A 304 1.85 -29.67 -1.36
C GLY A 304 0.76 -30.35 -2.20
N THR A 305 -0.43 -30.62 -1.66
CA THR A 305 -1.58 -31.16 -2.39
C THR A 305 -2.61 -30.07 -2.68
N GLU A 306 -2.19 -28.95 -3.27
CA GLU A 306 -3.08 -27.81 -3.49
C GLU A 306 -4.26 -28.18 -4.40
N PRO A 307 -5.49 -27.74 -4.08
CA PRO A 307 -6.59 -27.88 -5.00
C PRO A 307 -6.30 -27.03 -6.23
N LEU A 308 -6.14 -27.67 -7.38
CA LEU A 308 -6.23 -26.99 -8.67
C LEU A 308 -7.64 -26.41 -8.75
N PHE A 309 -7.76 -25.09 -8.82
CA PHE A 309 -9.04 -24.45 -9.04
C PHE A 309 -9.44 -24.65 -10.50
N PRO A 310 -10.60 -25.27 -10.81
CA PRO A 310 -11.07 -25.36 -12.18
C PRO A 310 -11.25 -23.94 -12.73
N ALA A 311 -10.99 -23.76 -14.04
CA ALA A 311 -11.32 -22.53 -14.73
C ALA A 311 -12.81 -22.22 -14.48
N PHE A 312 -13.10 -21.09 -13.83
CA PHE A 312 -14.48 -20.71 -13.52
C PHE A 312 -15.30 -20.61 -14.82
N PRO A 313 -16.46 -21.28 -14.93
CA PRO A 313 -17.37 -21.10 -16.06
C PRO A 313 -17.85 -19.64 -16.06
N GLY A 314 -17.46 -18.87 -17.08
CA GLY A 314 -17.74 -17.42 -17.18
C GLY A 314 -16.49 -16.53 -17.19
N LEU A 315 -15.32 -17.06 -16.84
CA LEU A 315 -14.04 -16.44 -17.15
C LEU A 315 -13.56 -16.98 -18.51
N ASN A 316 -13.94 -16.32 -19.60
CA ASN A 316 -13.16 -16.40 -20.85
C ASN A 316 -11.84 -15.65 -20.63
N LEU A 317 -10.99 -16.21 -19.80
CA LEU A 317 -9.59 -15.86 -19.62
C LEU A 317 -8.89 -16.44 -20.86
N SER A 318 -9.06 -15.76 -22.00
CA SER A 318 -8.19 -16.00 -23.14
C SER A 318 -6.78 -15.69 -22.64
N LEU A 319 -6.03 -16.74 -22.29
CA LEU A 319 -4.60 -16.70 -22.10
C LEU A 319 -4.04 -16.40 -23.49
N GLN A 320 -4.05 -15.12 -23.87
CA GLN A 320 -3.23 -14.67 -24.98
C GLN A 320 -1.79 -14.80 -24.52
N THR A 321 -1.21 -15.96 -24.81
CA THR A 321 0.23 -16.11 -24.93
C THR A 321 0.66 -15.08 -25.96
N PRO A 322 1.59 -14.17 -25.67
CA PRO A 322 2.12 -13.32 -26.73
C PRO A 322 2.73 -14.25 -27.78
N ALA A 323 2.16 -14.21 -28.99
CA ALA A 323 2.71 -14.90 -30.14
C ALA A 323 4.17 -14.49 -30.27
N ALA A 324 5.05 -15.48 -30.40
CA ALA A 324 6.44 -15.25 -30.71
C ALA A 324 6.51 -14.58 -32.09
N THR A 325 6.81 -13.28 -32.10
CA THR A 325 7.24 -12.58 -33.31
C THR A 325 8.49 -11.76 -32.99
N ASP A 326 9.57 -12.23 -33.62
CA ASP A 326 10.85 -11.61 -33.95
C ASP A 326 11.91 -11.33 -32.86
N PRO A 327 13.20 -11.53 -33.22
CA PRO A 327 14.28 -11.75 -32.27
C PRO A 327 14.70 -10.44 -31.59
N VAL A 328 14.82 -10.52 -30.26
CA VAL A 328 15.47 -9.51 -29.42
C VAL A 328 16.93 -9.37 -29.85
N PRO A 329 17.45 -8.17 -30.20
CA PRO A 329 18.86 -7.98 -30.41
C PRO A 329 19.60 -8.19 -29.08
N GLN A 330 20.64 -9.03 -29.12
CA GLN A 330 21.46 -9.37 -27.95
C GLN A 330 22.02 -8.10 -27.28
N PRO A 331 21.97 -7.98 -25.95
CA PRO A 331 22.64 -6.90 -25.25
C PRO A 331 24.16 -7.09 -25.33
N ALA A 332 24.84 -6.12 -25.93
CA ALA A 332 26.30 -6.03 -25.92
C ALA A 332 26.83 -6.02 -24.48
N SER A 333 27.92 -6.76 -24.25
CA SER A 333 28.62 -6.86 -22.98
C SER A 333 29.02 -5.48 -22.44
N PRO A 334 28.98 -5.24 -21.11
CA PRO A 334 29.34 -3.94 -20.55
C PRO A 334 30.85 -3.74 -20.65
N VAL A 335 31.26 -2.77 -21.49
CA VAL A 335 32.61 -2.21 -21.46
C VAL A 335 32.72 -1.37 -20.18
N VAL A 336 33.61 -1.79 -19.28
CA VAL A 336 33.99 -1.02 -18.09
C VAL A 336 34.74 0.22 -18.56
N SER A 337 34.13 1.40 -18.39
CA SER A 337 34.80 2.69 -18.55
C SER A 337 34.54 3.52 -17.30
N GLY A 338 35.52 3.55 -16.40
CA GLY A 338 35.48 4.35 -15.18
C GLY A 338 35.42 5.84 -15.50
N HIS A 339 34.35 6.51 -15.10
CA HIS A 339 34.27 7.96 -15.04
C HIS A 339 33.66 8.36 -13.69
N SER A 340 34.46 9.09 -12.92
CA SER A 340 34.10 9.72 -11.65
C SER A 340 32.94 10.73 -11.84
N PRO A 341 32.10 10.98 -10.81
CA PRO A 341 31.02 11.95 -10.92
C PRO A 341 31.59 13.37 -10.95
N PRO A 342 31.10 14.27 -11.83
CA PRO A 342 31.51 15.66 -11.80
C PRO A 342 30.83 16.40 -10.65
N SER A 343 31.62 17.32 -10.12
CA SER A 343 31.37 18.27 -9.05
C SER A 343 30.18 19.20 -9.28
N SER A 344 29.60 19.61 -8.16
CA SER A 344 28.70 20.75 -7.98
C SER A 344 29.18 22.02 -8.69
N GLY A 345 28.32 22.60 -9.51
CA GLY A 345 28.43 23.95 -10.07
C GLY A 345 27.03 24.49 -10.39
N GLN A 346 26.78 25.72 -9.99
CA GLN A 346 25.51 26.46 -10.01
C GLN A 346 24.95 26.63 -11.44
N ASP A 347 23.63 26.65 -11.60
CA ASP A 347 22.95 27.84 -12.15
C ASP A 347 21.42 27.74 -12.29
N THR A 348 20.80 28.87 -11.92
CA THR A 348 19.51 29.43 -12.35
C THR A 348 18.18 28.74 -11.98
N SER A 349 17.32 29.59 -11.42
CA SER A 349 15.93 29.40 -11.01
C SER A 349 15.03 28.83 -12.11
N ALA A 350 14.44 27.65 -11.87
CA ALA A 350 13.32 27.13 -12.66
C ALA A 350 12.23 26.57 -11.73
N VAL A 351 11.25 27.43 -11.49
CA VAL A 351 10.02 27.40 -10.67
C VAL A 351 8.90 26.68 -11.50
N ARG A 352 8.13 25.69 -10.97
CA ARG A 352 7.38 24.64 -11.76
C ARG A 352 6.01 24.12 -11.21
N HIS A 353 4.85 24.40 -11.86
CA HIS A 353 3.45 24.08 -11.43
C HIS A 353 2.86 22.70 -11.87
N ALA A 354 1.68 22.30 -11.37
CA ALA A 354 0.98 21.01 -11.64
C ALA A 354 -0.47 21.16 -12.15
N ALA A 355 -0.91 20.29 -13.08
CA ALA A 355 -2.31 20.17 -13.52
C ALA A 355 -2.78 18.71 -13.59
N VAL A 356 -4.04 18.47 -13.22
CA VAL A 356 -4.72 17.16 -13.14
C VAL A 356 -5.97 17.17 -14.01
N ARG A 357 -6.19 16.13 -14.85
CA ARG A 357 -7.44 16.01 -15.63
C ARG A 357 -8.57 15.39 -14.80
N VAL A 358 -9.49 16.23 -14.31
CA VAL A 358 -10.56 15.83 -13.37
C VAL A 358 -11.78 15.25 -14.10
N GLU A 359 -11.97 15.54 -15.40
CA GLU A 359 -13.08 15.05 -16.23
C GLU A 359 -12.64 14.81 -17.70
N ALA A 360 -13.51 14.26 -18.55
CA ALA A 360 -13.22 14.01 -19.97
C ALA A 360 -12.75 15.28 -20.73
N HIS A 361 -13.11 16.47 -20.25
CA HIS A 361 -12.81 17.75 -20.93
C HIS A 361 -12.08 18.80 -20.08
N ALA A 362 -11.76 18.56 -18.80
CA ALA A 362 -11.20 19.60 -17.93
C ALA A 362 -9.87 19.20 -17.26
N ALA A 363 -8.84 20.06 -17.38
CA ALA A 363 -7.62 20.01 -16.59
C ALA A 363 -7.67 21.10 -15.50
N ARG A 364 -7.51 20.70 -14.23
CA ARG A 364 -7.43 21.64 -13.09
C ARG A 364 -5.98 21.81 -12.67
N SER A 365 -5.51 23.05 -12.65
CA SER A 365 -4.35 23.45 -11.85
C SER A 365 -4.79 23.47 -10.38
N LEU A 366 -3.99 22.91 -9.46
CA LEU A 366 -4.28 22.94 -8.03
C LEU A 366 -3.21 23.78 -7.32
N GLU A 367 -3.64 24.88 -6.74
CA GLU A 367 -2.84 25.65 -5.79
C GLU A 367 -3.05 25.10 -4.38
N ALA A 368 -1.96 24.94 -3.63
CA ALA A 368 -2.03 24.81 -2.18
C ALA A 368 -1.51 26.14 -1.60
N SER A 369 -2.39 26.87 -0.93
CA SER A 369 -2.04 28.10 -0.23
C SER A 369 -1.20 27.77 1.00
N ASP A 370 -0.09 28.49 1.15
CA ASP A 370 0.74 28.44 2.34
C ASP A 370 0.02 29.14 3.51
N PRO A 371 -0.19 28.50 4.68
CA PRO A 371 -0.84 29.13 5.83
C PRO A 371 -0.06 30.34 6.39
N SER A 372 1.19 30.55 5.98
CA SER A 372 1.99 31.75 6.30
C SER A 372 1.90 32.90 5.29
N GLY A 373 1.08 32.79 4.23
CA GLY A 373 0.85 33.90 3.28
C GLY A 373 2.06 34.27 2.41
N SER A 374 3.06 33.39 2.29
CA SER A 374 4.34 33.66 1.63
C SER A 374 4.62 32.67 0.49
N GLY A 375 3.76 32.66 -0.53
CA GLY A 375 4.07 32.10 -1.86
C GLY A 375 3.41 30.77 -2.24
N THR A 376 3.36 30.53 -3.56
CA THR A 376 2.78 29.35 -4.20
C THR A 376 3.58 28.07 -3.87
N VAL A 377 2.92 27.05 -3.32
CA VAL A 377 3.56 25.76 -2.97
C VAL A 377 3.59 24.80 -4.16
N TRP A 378 4.77 24.27 -4.47
CA TRP A 378 5.01 23.33 -5.55
C TRP A 378 4.54 21.90 -5.24
N VAL A 379 3.46 21.43 -5.88
CA VAL A 379 3.00 20.05 -5.72
C VAL A 379 3.61 19.14 -6.78
N ARG A 380 4.62 18.34 -6.42
CA ARG A 380 5.14 17.28 -7.31
C ARG A 380 4.18 16.09 -7.35
N PRO A 381 3.74 15.63 -8.54
CA PRO A 381 2.97 14.39 -8.65
C PRO A 381 3.84 13.26 -8.09
N ALA A 382 3.22 12.35 -7.33
CA ALA A 382 4.02 11.41 -6.58
C ALA A 382 4.87 10.55 -7.54
N CYS A 383 4.38 10.14 -8.70
CA CYS A 383 5.12 9.35 -9.70
C CYS A 383 6.45 9.97 -10.21
N GLY A 384 6.72 11.26 -9.96
CA GLY A 384 7.96 11.90 -10.38
C GLY A 384 7.97 12.45 -11.81
N SER A 385 6.82 12.50 -12.50
CA SER A 385 6.70 13.12 -13.83
C SER A 385 7.06 14.62 -13.78
N GLN A 386 7.81 15.10 -14.77
CA GLN A 386 8.22 16.50 -14.92
C GLN A 386 7.18 17.30 -15.73
N THR A 387 6.86 18.53 -15.34
CA THR A 387 5.81 19.37 -15.97
C THR A 387 6.34 20.76 -16.36
N ARG A 388 5.79 21.34 -17.45
CA ARG A 388 6.01 22.73 -17.92
C ARG A 388 4.88 23.65 -17.47
N GLN A 389 5.16 24.95 -17.45
CA GLN A 389 4.46 26.06 -16.80
C GLN A 389 3.01 26.30 -17.29
N LEU A 390 2.09 26.56 -16.36
CA LEU A 390 0.74 27.09 -16.56
C LEU A 390 0.57 28.30 -15.64
N ALA A 391 -0.13 29.34 -16.08
CA ALA A 391 -0.33 30.57 -15.31
C ALA A 391 -1.24 30.32 -14.08
N PRO A 392 -0.94 30.94 -12.92
CA PRO A 392 -1.82 30.89 -11.75
C PRO A 392 -3.19 31.50 -12.10
N ASP A 393 -4.26 30.94 -11.54
CA ASP A 393 -5.66 31.38 -11.67
C ASP A 393 -6.42 31.09 -12.98
N SER A 394 -5.84 30.31 -13.91
CA SER A 394 -6.56 29.94 -15.14
C SER A 394 -7.19 28.54 -15.06
N LEU A 395 -8.53 28.49 -15.07
CA LEU A 395 -9.24 27.34 -15.64
C LEU A 395 -8.91 27.32 -17.13
N CYS A 396 -7.96 26.48 -17.52
CA CYS A 396 -7.66 26.31 -18.93
C CYS A 396 -8.64 25.28 -19.51
N ASP A 397 -9.57 25.74 -20.37
CA ASP A 397 -10.42 24.87 -21.19
C ASP A 397 -9.60 24.00 -22.17
N SER A 398 -8.33 24.36 -22.39
CA SER A 398 -7.38 23.58 -23.19
C SER A 398 -6.00 23.53 -22.58
N VAL A 399 -5.37 22.35 -22.63
CA VAL A 399 -4.03 22.13 -22.09
C VAL A 399 -3.01 22.76 -23.05
N PRO A 400 -2.08 23.63 -22.59
CA PRO A 400 -1.16 24.32 -23.49
C PRO A 400 -0.29 23.34 -24.29
N PRO A 401 0.02 23.66 -25.56
CA PRO A 401 0.94 22.88 -26.38
C PRO A 401 2.28 22.64 -25.66
N GLY A 402 2.74 21.39 -25.61
CA GLY A 402 3.99 21.01 -24.93
C GLY A 402 3.85 20.68 -23.43
N THR A 403 2.64 20.69 -22.87
CA THR A 403 2.38 20.25 -21.49
C THR A 403 2.30 18.73 -21.42
N THR A 404 3.13 18.10 -20.58
CA THR A 404 3.01 16.67 -20.26
C THR A 404 2.10 16.50 -19.05
N LEU A 405 0.95 15.84 -19.22
CA LEU A 405 0.01 15.57 -18.13
C LEU A 405 0.35 14.25 -17.44
N CYS A 406 0.27 14.23 -16.10
CA CYS A 406 0.29 12.97 -15.37
C CYS A 406 -1.06 12.27 -15.55
N LEU A 407 -1.08 11.18 -16.32
CA LEU A 407 -2.29 10.36 -16.54
C LEU A 407 -2.50 9.29 -15.45
N ARG A 408 -1.60 9.23 -14.46
CA ARG A 408 -1.65 8.24 -13.38
C ARG A 408 -2.61 8.66 -12.29
N THR A 409 -3.65 7.88 -12.11
CA THR A 409 -4.72 8.19 -11.17
C THR A 409 -4.26 8.03 -9.70
N ALA A 410 -3.31 7.13 -9.42
CA ALA A 410 -2.66 7.02 -8.10
C ALA A 410 -1.96 8.33 -7.66
N CYS A 411 -1.58 9.21 -8.59
CA CYS A 411 -0.97 10.49 -8.25
C CYS A 411 -1.97 11.51 -7.69
N LEU A 412 -3.27 11.32 -7.91
CA LEU A 412 -4.33 12.23 -7.46
C LEU A 412 -4.47 12.26 -5.93
N ILE A 413 -3.88 11.28 -5.25
CA ILE A 413 -3.93 11.10 -3.81
C ILE A 413 -3.32 12.26 -3.02
N ARG A 414 -2.29 12.93 -3.57
CA ARG A 414 -1.64 14.07 -2.90
C ARG A 414 -2.40 15.37 -3.04
N PHE A 415 -3.40 15.42 -3.90
CA PHE A 415 -4.14 16.65 -4.23
C PHE A 415 -5.48 16.74 -3.50
N SER A 416 -5.94 15.65 -2.88
CA SER A 416 -7.21 15.57 -2.14
C SER A 416 -7.06 15.93 -0.65
N THR A 417 -5.88 16.38 -0.22
CA THR A 417 -5.56 16.75 1.17
C THR A 417 -5.42 18.26 1.39
N VAL A 418 -5.81 19.08 0.42
CA VAL A 418 -5.96 20.53 0.62
C VAL A 418 -7.47 20.78 0.80
N PRO A 419 -7.89 21.40 1.91
CA PRO A 419 -9.30 21.66 2.19
C PRO A 419 -9.97 22.53 1.13
#